data_AF-E1ZA56-F1
#
_entry.id   AF-E1ZA56-F1
#
_cell.length_a   1.000
_cell.length_b   1.000
_cell.length_c   1.000
_cell.angle_alpha   90.00
_cell.angle_beta   90.00
_cell.angle_gamma   90.00
#
_symmetry.space_group_name_H-M   'P 1'
#
loop_
_entity.id
_entity.type
_entity.pdbx_description
1 polymer ?
#
loop_
_entity_poly.entity_id
_entity_poly.type
_entity_poly.pdbx_seq_one_letter_code
_entity_poly.pdbx_strand_id
1 'polypeptide(L)'
;MSAAQAMLASTTRMLRASWRDGFCRDLYADFNSLTLAITLEALFGARMAAGEDAAGRGITDAIREAFRFFAARGASALALPEWLPTPGNLRFAAAVARLDAAVLGLIAQRRRELAAAPRPPGDLLDSLLLAADEAGQGMGDRAARDEAMTLLVAGQETSAIVLGWACAYLAHHPEAQAAAAAEVAARVGARPLQAADAGRLPWVEAVVLEAMRLSPPAYLVGRCAAEATNLGGYHLPRGTTVLVSPHLLHRDPQHWGPDAAAFRPERWLELQRAQLEQGQPGTQQGVGGSQQPPAGCPHAAAAGNGGSGGGGGVSGGGELGGSGMAFLTGMGPHGAYIPFGAGQRNCIGTGEALRGECFALAGTAPHLKPAVGLEPLTHTDQPLLPPLALPAGFAMLEAVLVVASILQQYRLEPLPGAPFPAARPQITLRPDSVRLLLRRR
;
A
#
# COMPACT_ATOMS: atom_id res chain seq x y z
N MET A 1 10.61 -3.15 15.88
CA MET A 1 9.48 -4.09 15.63
C MET A 1 9.10 -3.87 14.17
N SER A 2 8.96 -4.91 13.36
CA SER A 2 8.65 -4.73 11.92
C SER A 2 7.20 -4.30 11.72
N ALA A 3 6.89 -3.67 10.58
CA ALA A 3 5.52 -3.28 10.23
C ALA A 3 4.55 -4.48 10.26
N ALA A 4 4.98 -5.66 9.80
CA ALA A 4 4.18 -6.87 9.85
C ALA A 4 3.86 -7.33 11.29
N GLN A 5 4.80 -7.15 12.22
CA GLN A 5 4.56 -7.43 13.64
C GLN A 5 3.51 -6.47 14.22
N ALA A 6 3.57 -5.18 13.85
CA ALA A 6 2.55 -4.19 14.24
C ALA A 6 1.16 -4.55 13.71
N MET A 7 1.08 -4.96 12.43
CA MET A 7 -0.17 -5.43 11.79
C MET A 7 -0.79 -6.60 12.58
N LEU A 8 0.01 -7.63 12.85
CA LEU A 8 -0.45 -8.84 13.55
C LEU A 8 -0.81 -8.58 15.01
N ALA A 9 -0.01 -7.79 15.73
CA ALA A 9 -0.24 -7.46 17.14
C ALA A 9 -1.52 -6.62 17.30
N SER A 10 -1.71 -5.60 16.47
CA SER A 10 -2.90 -4.75 16.49
C SER A 10 -4.15 -5.50 16.08
N THR A 11 -4.05 -6.37 15.06
CA THR A 11 -5.18 -7.23 14.64
C THR A 11 -5.57 -8.19 15.77
N THR A 12 -4.57 -8.83 16.40
CA THR A 12 -4.81 -9.73 17.53
C THR A 12 -5.48 -9.01 18.70
N ARG A 13 -5.04 -7.79 19.04
CA ARG A 13 -5.68 -6.96 20.09
C ARG A 13 -7.13 -6.65 19.74
N MET A 14 -7.41 -6.19 18.52
CA MET A 14 -8.76 -5.87 18.07
C MET A 14 -9.69 -7.10 18.17
N LEU A 15 -9.26 -8.24 17.61
CA LEU A 15 -10.05 -9.47 17.61
C LEU A 15 -10.31 -10.00 19.02
N ARG A 16 -9.35 -9.87 19.95
CA ARG A 16 -9.55 -10.31 21.35
C ARG A 16 -10.43 -9.37 22.16
N ALA A 17 -10.29 -8.06 21.95
CA ALA A 17 -10.99 -7.06 22.77
C ALA A 17 -12.45 -6.87 22.35
N SER A 18 -12.72 -6.89 21.04
CA SER A 18 -13.98 -6.37 20.48
C SER A 18 -14.84 -7.42 19.78
N TRP A 19 -14.27 -8.56 19.35
CA TRP A 19 -14.99 -9.56 18.56
C TRP A 19 -15.35 -10.77 19.42
N ARG A 20 -16.59 -11.26 19.25
CA ARG A 20 -17.15 -12.42 19.96
C ARG A 20 -18.09 -13.18 19.04
N ASP A 21 -18.27 -14.47 19.31
CA ASP A 21 -19.23 -15.30 18.57
C ASP A 21 -20.66 -14.75 18.71
N GLY A 22 -21.40 -14.75 17.60
CA GLY A 22 -22.79 -14.27 17.53
C GLY A 22 -22.96 -12.76 17.56
N PHE A 23 -21.88 -11.97 17.62
CA PHE A 23 -21.99 -10.50 17.66
C PHE A 23 -22.13 -9.93 16.25
N CYS A 24 -22.95 -8.89 16.12
CA CYS A 24 -22.99 -8.03 14.94
C CYS A 24 -21.98 -6.87 15.14
N ARG A 25 -21.11 -6.64 14.16
CA ARG A 25 -20.16 -5.51 14.17
C ARG A 25 -20.13 -4.78 12.84
N ASP A 26 -19.86 -3.48 12.89
CA ASP A 26 -19.48 -2.72 11.71
C ASP A 26 -17.96 -2.84 11.52
N LEU A 27 -17.56 -3.72 10.62
CA LEU A 27 -16.15 -4.02 10.37
C LEU A 27 -15.42 -2.81 9.80
N TYR A 28 -16.08 -1.96 9.01
CA TYR A 28 -15.42 -0.78 8.47
C TYR A 28 -15.02 0.20 9.59
N ALA A 29 -15.88 0.37 10.60
CA ALA A 29 -15.55 1.19 11.77
C ALA A 29 -14.40 0.58 12.60
N ASP A 30 -14.39 -0.74 12.78
CA ASP A 30 -13.30 -1.45 13.47
C ASP A 30 -11.98 -1.29 12.69
N PHE A 31 -12.00 -1.45 11.37
CA PHE A 31 -10.81 -1.33 10.53
C PHE A 31 -10.24 0.09 10.50
N ASN A 32 -11.07 1.14 10.53
CA ASN A 32 -10.56 2.51 10.67
C ASN A 32 -9.75 2.71 11.95
N SER A 33 -10.15 2.06 13.06
CA SER A 33 -9.40 2.12 14.31
C SER A 33 -8.14 1.23 14.25
N LEU A 34 -8.25 0.07 13.62
CA LEU A 34 -7.13 -0.87 13.44
C LEU A 34 -6.02 -0.27 12.59
N THR A 35 -6.31 0.22 11.39
CA THR A 35 -5.29 0.72 10.45
C THR A 35 -4.61 1.97 10.99
N LEU A 36 -5.33 2.80 11.76
CA LEU A 36 -4.72 3.92 12.48
C LEU A 36 -3.72 3.42 13.53
N ALA A 37 -4.09 2.42 14.34
CA ALA A 37 -3.19 1.83 15.32
C ALA A 37 -1.96 1.19 14.65
N ILE A 38 -2.15 0.45 13.56
CA ILE A 38 -1.05 -0.15 12.77
C ILE A 38 -0.12 0.93 12.23
N THR A 39 -0.68 1.98 11.64
CA THR A 39 0.11 3.08 11.04
C THR A 39 0.89 3.84 12.11
N LEU A 40 0.27 4.15 13.26
CA LEU A 40 0.95 4.77 14.38
C LEU A 40 2.07 3.90 14.94
N GLU A 41 1.85 2.58 15.04
CA GLU A 41 2.84 1.64 15.56
C GLU A 41 4.01 1.45 14.58
N ALA A 42 3.72 1.39 13.28
CA ALA A 42 4.73 1.26 12.23
C ALA A 42 5.57 2.55 12.05
N LEU A 43 4.93 3.72 12.20
CA LEU A 43 5.60 5.02 12.12
C LEU A 43 6.40 5.34 13.39
N PHE A 44 5.79 5.21 14.56
CA PHE A 44 6.29 5.78 15.81
C PHE A 44 6.61 4.75 16.90
N GLY A 45 6.34 3.46 16.65
CA GLY A 45 6.57 2.35 17.59
C GLY A 45 5.38 2.01 18.50
N ALA A 46 5.44 0.82 19.11
CA ALA A 46 4.35 0.18 19.86
C ALA A 46 3.80 0.98 21.05
N ARG A 47 4.65 1.77 21.70
CA ARG A 47 4.28 2.52 22.92
C ARG A 47 3.25 3.63 22.63
N MET A 48 3.28 4.21 21.43
CA MET A 48 2.37 5.27 21.00
C MET A 48 1.00 4.71 20.54
N ALA A 49 1.01 3.58 19.84
CA ALA A 49 -0.20 2.99 19.26
C ALA A 49 -1.16 2.37 20.28
N ALA A 50 -0.65 1.97 21.44
CA ALA A 50 -1.50 1.44 22.53
C ALA A 50 -2.45 2.50 23.10
N GLY A 51 -2.25 3.79 22.81
CA GLY A 51 -3.09 4.88 23.34
C GLY A 51 -3.09 4.92 24.88
N GLU A 52 -2.10 4.30 25.51
CA GLU A 52 -1.94 4.22 26.96
C GLU A 52 -1.48 5.57 27.51
N ASP A 53 -0.71 6.34 26.73
CA ASP A 53 -0.35 7.73 27.04
C ASP A 53 -1.31 8.76 26.43
N ALA A 54 -1.33 9.97 27.02
CA ALA A 54 -2.19 11.06 26.57
C ALA A 54 -1.82 11.55 25.15
N ALA A 55 -0.58 11.31 24.71
CA ALA A 55 -0.07 11.71 23.41
C ALA A 55 -0.66 10.88 22.26
N GLY A 56 -0.69 9.55 22.37
CA GLY A 56 -1.29 8.67 21.36
C GLY A 56 -2.80 8.89 21.18
N ARG A 57 -3.52 9.11 22.30
CA ARG A 57 -4.95 9.50 22.26
C ARG A 57 -5.13 10.86 21.58
N GLY A 58 -4.26 11.82 21.91
CA GLY A 58 -4.27 13.15 21.32
C GLY A 58 -4.10 13.14 19.79
N ILE A 59 -3.14 12.35 19.29
CA ILE A 59 -2.91 12.17 17.86
C ILE A 59 -4.12 11.53 17.18
N THR A 60 -4.63 10.44 17.75
CA THR A 60 -5.80 9.72 17.22
C THR A 60 -7.02 10.64 17.07
N ASP A 61 -7.33 11.41 18.11
CA ASP A 61 -8.46 12.34 18.08
C ASP A 61 -8.24 13.49 17.09
N ALA A 62 -6.99 13.94 16.91
CA ALA A 62 -6.67 15.04 15.99
C ALA A 62 -6.87 14.60 14.54
N ILE A 63 -6.42 13.39 14.21
CA ILE A 63 -6.61 12.80 12.88
C ILE A 63 -8.10 12.61 12.59
N ARG A 64 -8.88 12.10 13.56
CA ARG A 64 -10.33 11.95 13.40
C ARG A 64 -11.03 13.30 13.15
N GLU A 65 -10.64 14.35 13.86
CA GLU A 65 -11.20 15.69 13.63
C GLU A 65 -10.78 16.24 12.25
N ALA A 66 -9.54 16.03 11.83
CA ALA A 66 -9.07 16.43 10.50
C ALA A 66 -9.87 15.76 9.38
N PHE A 67 -10.07 14.44 9.45
CA PHE A 67 -10.90 13.73 8.47
C PHE A 67 -12.35 14.19 8.49
N ARG A 68 -12.93 14.42 9.68
CA ARG A 68 -14.30 14.97 9.81
C ARG A 68 -14.41 16.33 9.12
N PHE A 69 -13.41 17.18 9.28
CA PHE A 69 -13.37 18.48 8.63
C PHE A 69 -13.36 18.36 7.10
N PHE A 70 -12.47 17.53 6.54
CA PHE A 70 -12.41 17.33 5.09
C PHE A 70 -13.68 16.70 4.52
N ALA A 71 -14.28 15.73 5.23
CA ALA A 71 -15.55 15.13 4.81
C ALA A 71 -16.70 16.15 4.81
N ALA A 72 -16.82 16.95 5.87
CA ALA A 72 -17.85 17.99 5.95
C ALA A 72 -17.65 19.09 4.89
N ARG A 73 -16.39 19.45 4.62
CA ARG A 73 -16.02 20.44 3.60
C ARG A 73 -16.30 19.95 2.19
N GLY A 74 -15.99 18.69 1.89
CA GLY A 74 -16.30 18.06 0.59
C GLY A 74 -17.80 17.91 0.34
N ALA A 75 -18.61 17.80 1.40
CA ALA A 75 -20.07 17.75 1.32
C ALA A 75 -20.73 19.14 1.29
N SER A 76 -19.99 20.23 1.49
CA SER A 76 -20.51 21.60 1.53
C SER A 76 -20.57 22.20 0.12
N ALA A 77 -21.73 22.73 -0.27
CA ALA A 77 -21.87 23.52 -1.48
C ALA A 77 -21.13 24.87 -1.41
N LEU A 78 -20.81 25.35 -0.20
CA LEU A 78 -20.07 26.57 0.04
C LEU A 78 -18.61 26.22 0.37
N ALA A 79 -17.71 26.56 -0.55
CA ALA A 79 -16.27 26.44 -0.35
C ALA A 79 -15.74 27.63 0.48
N LEU A 80 -16.09 27.68 1.76
CA LEU A 80 -15.60 28.72 2.67
C LEU A 80 -14.08 28.62 2.80
N PRO A 81 -13.30 29.69 2.60
CA PRO A 81 -11.84 29.63 2.72
C PRO A 81 -11.39 29.15 4.11
N GLU A 82 -10.27 28.41 4.17
CA GLU A 82 -9.75 27.84 5.43
C GLU A 82 -9.31 28.92 6.43
N TRP A 83 -8.90 30.09 5.94
CA TRP A 83 -8.52 31.23 6.78
C TRP A 83 -9.70 31.91 7.50
N LEU A 84 -10.94 31.62 7.11
CA LEU A 84 -12.12 32.21 7.74
C LEU A 84 -12.33 31.60 9.14
N PRO A 85 -12.55 32.37 10.22
CA PRO A 85 -12.61 31.85 11.59
C PRO A 85 -13.96 31.20 11.92
N THR A 86 -14.39 30.22 11.12
CA THR A 86 -15.58 29.42 11.43
C THR A 86 -15.29 28.43 12.57
N PRO A 87 -16.30 28.00 13.36
CA PRO A 87 -16.08 26.98 14.39
C PRO A 87 -15.43 25.69 13.86
N GLY A 88 -15.74 25.31 12.62
CA GLY A 88 -15.11 24.16 11.95
C GLY A 88 -13.64 24.39 11.64
N ASN A 89 -13.30 25.53 11.02
CA ASN A 89 -11.91 25.87 10.69
C ASN A 89 -11.05 26.03 11.95
N LEU A 90 -11.58 26.63 13.02
CA LEU A 90 -10.87 26.77 14.29
C LEU A 90 -10.60 25.43 14.98
N ARG A 91 -11.58 24.51 14.99
CA ARG A 91 -11.37 23.14 15.51
C ARG A 91 -10.34 22.38 14.68
N PHE A 92 -10.40 22.50 13.36
CA PHE A 92 -9.43 21.91 12.45
C PHE A 92 -8.02 22.45 12.69
N ALA A 93 -7.85 23.78 12.77
CA ALA A 93 -6.57 24.41 13.05
C ALA A 93 -6.00 23.96 14.41
N ALA A 94 -6.84 23.85 15.45
CA ALA A 94 -6.43 23.33 16.75
C ALA A 94 -6.03 21.85 16.69
N ALA A 95 -6.74 21.02 15.91
CA ALA A 95 -6.41 19.62 15.71
C ALA A 95 -5.06 19.47 15.00
N VAL A 96 -4.82 20.23 13.93
CA VAL A 96 -3.54 20.26 13.20
C VAL A 96 -2.40 20.71 14.12
N ALA A 97 -2.58 21.80 14.87
CA ALA A 97 -1.56 22.29 15.79
C ALA A 97 -1.20 21.27 16.89
N ARG A 98 -2.19 20.55 17.42
CA ARG A 98 -1.96 19.47 18.40
C ARG A 98 -1.18 18.31 17.79
N LEU A 99 -1.53 17.93 16.56
CA LEU A 99 -0.85 16.86 15.84
C LEU A 99 0.60 17.24 15.53
N ASP A 100 0.85 18.49 15.14
CA ASP A 100 2.19 19.01 14.89
C ASP A 100 3.07 19.02 16.12
N ALA A 101 2.54 19.53 17.22
CA ALA A 101 3.25 19.53 18.49
C ALA A 101 3.64 18.10 18.91
N ALA A 102 2.73 17.13 18.71
CA ALA A 102 3.00 15.74 19.04
C ALA A 102 4.08 15.12 18.13
N VAL A 103 3.98 15.28 16.80
CA VAL A 103 4.95 14.73 15.85
C VAL A 103 6.32 15.39 16.00
N LEU A 104 6.39 16.72 16.13
CA LEU A 104 7.66 17.43 16.35
C LEU A 104 8.30 17.06 17.69
N GLY A 105 7.49 16.87 18.74
CA GLY A 105 7.95 16.37 20.03
C GLY A 105 8.61 14.99 19.92
N LEU A 106 8.02 14.09 19.13
CA LEU A 106 8.57 12.76 18.86
C LEU A 106 9.87 12.83 18.05
N ILE A 107 9.92 13.66 17.01
CA ILE A 107 11.13 13.89 16.21
C ILE A 107 12.27 14.38 17.11
N ALA A 108 12.02 15.40 17.92
CA ALA A 108 13.01 15.97 18.82
C ALA A 108 13.50 14.95 19.87
N GLN A 109 12.59 14.14 20.42
CA GLN A 109 12.95 13.04 21.32
C GLN A 109 13.85 12.03 20.60
N ARG A 110 13.45 11.58 19.40
CA ARG A 110 14.14 10.52 18.68
C ARG A 110 15.53 10.93 18.21
N ARG A 111 15.71 12.20 17.81
CA ARG A 111 17.03 12.75 17.52
C ARG A 111 17.96 12.73 18.73
N ARG A 112 17.47 13.08 19.93
CA ARG A 112 18.27 13.00 21.16
C ARG A 112 18.70 11.57 21.47
N GLU A 113 17.78 10.62 21.31
CA GLU A 113 18.07 9.19 21.51
C GLU A 113 19.12 8.67 20.52
N LEU A 114 18.97 8.98 19.23
CA LEU A 114 19.92 8.59 18.18
C LEU A 114 21.29 9.25 18.34
N ALA A 115 21.34 10.50 18.82
CA ALA A 115 22.59 11.19 19.13
C ALA A 115 23.30 10.61 20.35
N ALA A 116 22.56 10.15 21.36
CA ALA A 116 23.13 9.53 22.56
C ALA A 116 23.60 8.09 22.31
N ALA A 117 22.90 7.34 21.46
CA ALA A 117 23.23 5.96 21.12
C ALA A 117 22.88 5.67 19.64
N PRO A 118 23.86 5.81 18.72
CA PRO A 118 23.67 5.46 17.32
C PRO A 118 23.23 4.00 17.18
N ARG A 119 22.15 3.79 16.44
CA ARG A 119 21.56 2.47 16.21
C ARG A 119 20.92 2.41 14.82
N PRO A 120 20.76 1.20 14.25
CA PRO A 120 20.00 1.06 13.02
C PRO A 120 18.53 1.50 13.22
N PRO A 121 17.83 1.86 12.12
CA PRO A 121 16.41 2.22 12.17
C PRO A 121 15.56 1.13 12.81
N GLY A 122 14.74 1.50 13.80
CA GLY A 122 13.84 0.59 14.51
C GLY A 122 12.39 0.64 14.02
N ASP A 123 12.01 1.77 13.42
CA ASP A 123 10.71 2.07 12.83
C ASP A 123 10.88 3.05 11.64
N LEU A 124 9.78 3.43 11.00
CA LEU A 124 9.79 4.28 9.81
C LEU A 124 10.20 5.73 10.13
N LEU A 125 9.91 6.23 11.34
CA LEU A 125 10.42 7.54 11.75
C LEU A 125 11.95 7.53 11.88
N ASP A 126 12.53 6.48 12.46
CA ASP A 126 13.99 6.35 12.50
C ASP A 126 14.56 6.30 11.07
N SER A 127 13.92 5.59 10.15
CA SER A 127 14.33 5.57 8.74
C SER A 127 14.28 6.95 8.10
N LEU A 128 13.23 7.75 8.36
CA LEU A 128 13.13 9.13 7.88
C LEU A 128 14.24 10.02 8.44
N LEU A 129 14.56 9.88 9.73
CA LEU A 129 15.55 10.73 10.41
C LEU A 129 17.00 10.35 10.08
N LEU A 130 17.25 9.08 9.75
CA LEU A 130 18.56 8.56 9.37
C LEU A 130 18.80 8.58 7.85
N ALA A 131 17.75 8.81 7.05
CA ALA A 131 17.89 8.97 5.60
C ALA A 131 18.68 10.24 5.26
N ALA A 132 19.54 10.10 4.25
CA ALA A 132 20.29 11.19 3.65
C ALA A 132 20.14 11.13 2.13
N ASP A 133 20.14 12.29 1.47
CA ASP A 133 20.14 12.38 0.02
C ASP A 133 21.51 11.98 -0.59
N GLU A 134 21.62 12.03 -1.92
CA GLU A 134 22.87 11.70 -2.63
C GLU A 134 24.05 12.61 -2.25
N ALA A 135 23.77 13.81 -1.74
CA ALA A 135 24.76 14.75 -1.24
C ALA A 135 25.07 14.54 0.26
N GLY A 136 24.51 13.51 0.89
CA GLY A 136 24.67 13.21 2.31
C GLY A 136 23.90 14.14 3.24
N GLN A 137 22.98 14.97 2.73
CA GLN A 137 22.16 15.85 3.55
C GLN A 137 20.99 15.07 4.14
N GLY A 138 20.89 15.09 5.47
CA GLY A 138 19.79 14.48 6.20
C GLY A 138 18.51 15.29 6.12
N MET A 139 17.38 14.65 6.42
CA MET A 139 16.08 15.31 6.46
C MET A 139 15.97 16.25 7.69
N GLY A 140 15.61 17.52 7.48
CA GLY A 140 15.32 18.47 8.56
C GLY A 140 13.98 18.18 9.27
N ASP A 141 13.79 18.71 10.47
CA ASP A 141 12.62 18.39 11.32
C ASP A 141 11.27 18.70 10.68
N ARG A 142 11.19 19.82 9.95
CA ARG A 142 9.97 20.19 9.24
C ARG A 142 9.65 19.20 8.12
N ALA A 143 10.64 18.81 7.34
CA ALA A 143 10.47 17.82 6.28
C ALA A 143 10.11 16.44 6.85
N ALA A 144 10.76 16.03 7.94
CA ALA A 144 10.43 14.79 8.64
C ALA A 144 9.00 14.78 9.19
N ARG A 145 8.54 15.92 9.75
CA ARG A 145 7.15 16.10 10.15
C ARG A 145 6.22 15.97 8.96
N ASP A 146 6.49 16.69 7.87
CA ASP A 146 5.61 16.74 6.69
C ASP A 146 5.47 15.35 6.05
N GLU A 147 6.56 14.57 6.00
CA GLU A 147 6.50 13.19 5.50
C GLU A 147 5.82 12.22 6.46
N ALA A 148 6.13 12.28 7.76
CA ALA A 148 5.44 11.45 8.75
C ALA A 148 3.91 11.68 8.72
N MET A 149 3.49 12.95 8.55
CA MET A 149 2.09 13.33 8.41
C MET A 149 1.45 12.78 7.14
N THR A 150 2.16 12.88 6.01
CA THR A 150 1.70 12.35 4.72
C THR A 150 1.47 10.84 4.79
N LEU A 151 2.41 10.10 5.37
CA LEU A 151 2.32 8.65 5.53
C LEU A 151 1.18 8.22 6.47
N LEU A 152 0.98 8.97 7.55
CA LEU A 152 -0.07 8.72 8.54
C LEU A 152 -1.48 8.83 7.94
N VAL A 153 -1.70 9.87 7.12
CA VAL A 153 -2.99 10.10 6.46
C VAL A 153 -3.19 9.12 5.30
N ALA A 154 -2.13 8.89 4.50
CA ALA A 154 -2.22 8.05 3.31
C ALA A 154 -2.49 6.57 3.61
N GLY A 155 -1.85 6.00 4.65
CA GLY A 155 -1.94 4.57 4.95
C GLY A 155 -3.23 4.15 5.67
N GLN A 156 -3.83 5.05 6.46
CA GLN A 156 -4.94 4.66 7.33
C GLN A 156 -6.23 4.35 6.57
N GLU A 157 -6.75 5.31 5.81
CA GLU A 157 -8.13 5.24 5.31
C GLU A 157 -8.26 4.25 4.15
N THR A 158 -7.28 4.22 3.25
CA THR A 158 -7.30 3.33 2.07
C THR A 158 -7.27 1.85 2.48
N SER A 159 -6.43 1.48 3.45
CA SER A 159 -6.38 0.11 3.96
C SER A 159 -7.68 -0.29 4.62
N ALA A 160 -8.30 0.59 5.42
CA ALA A 160 -9.57 0.29 6.08
C ALA A 160 -10.70 0.06 5.07
N ILE A 161 -10.70 0.82 3.97
CA ILE A 161 -11.65 0.64 2.85
C ILE A 161 -11.44 -0.71 2.18
N VAL A 162 -10.20 -1.08 1.85
CA VAL A 162 -9.89 -2.39 1.22
C VAL A 162 -10.33 -3.54 2.11
N LEU A 163 -9.99 -3.50 3.40
CA LEU A 163 -10.40 -4.51 4.39
C LEU A 163 -11.92 -4.63 4.49
N GLY A 164 -12.61 -3.48 4.54
CA GLY A 164 -14.07 -3.41 4.58
C GLY A 164 -14.70 -4.07 3.36
N TRP A 165 -14.24 -3.73 2.14
CA TRP A 165 -14.74 -4.34 0.91
C TRP A 165 -14.42 -5.83 0.82
N ALA A 166 -13.20 -6.25 1.14
CA ALA A 166 -12.81 -7.66 1.13
C ALA A 166 -13.72 -8.50 2.04
N CYS A 167 -13.96 -8.03 3.27
CA CYS A 167 -14.85 -8.71 4.20
C CYS A 167 -16.32 -8.69 3.76
N ALA A 168 -16.78 -7.59 3.15
CA ALA A 168 -18.13 -7.52 2.58
C ALA A 168 -18.33 -8.54 1.45
N TYR A 169 -17.38 -8.64 0.51
CA TYR A 169 -17.41 -9.63 -0.56
C TYR A 169 -17.36 -11.06 -0.01
N LEU A 170 -16.43 -11.36 0.90
CA LEU A 170 -16.32 -12.68 1.53
C LEU A 170 -17.62 -13.12 2.24
N ALA A 171 -18.31 -12.21 2.93
CA ALA A 171 -19.56 -12.55 3.60
C ALA A 171 -20.67 -12.93 2.61
N HIS A 172 -20.69 -12.29 1.43
CA HIS A 172 -21.71 -12.54 0.40
C HIS A 172 -21.32 -13.65 -0.59
N HIS A 173 -20.11 -14.19 -0.50
CA HIS A 173 -19.58 -15.27 -1.36
C HIS A 173 -19.02 -16.40 -0.46
N PRO A 174 -19.91 -17.19 0.17
CA PRO A 174 -19.52 -18.18 1.19
C PRO A 174 -18.56 -19.25 0.65
N GLU A 175 -18.63 -19.58 -0.64
CA GLU A 175 -17.71 -20.48 -1.34
C GLU A 175 -16.28 -19.92 -1.39
N ALA A 176 -16.12 -18.65 -1.78
CA ALA A 176 -14.83 -17.97 -1.79
C ALA A 176 -14.25 -17.86 -0.38
N GLN A 177 -15.11 -17.58 0.61
CA GLN A 177 -14.72 -17.53 2.02
C GLN A 177 -14.28 -18.89 2.56
N ALA A 178 -14.98 -19.97 2.19
CA ALA A 178 -14.62 -21.32 2.58
C ALA A 178 -13.27 -21.74 1.99
N ALA A 179 -13.03 -21.45 0.71
CA ALA A 179 -11.74 -21.72 0.06
C ALA A 179 -10.59 -20.94 0.71
N ALA A 180 -10.79 -19.65 0.99
CA ALA A 180 -9.80 -18.81 1.68
C ALA A 180 -9.48 -19.33 3.10
N ALA A 181 -10.52 -19.68 3.87
CA ALA A 181 -10.34 -20.23 5.21
C ALA A 181 -9.67 -21.60 5.20
N ALA A 182 -9.98 -22.46 4.21
CA ALA A 182 -9.34 -23.76 4.04
C ALA A 182 -7.84 -23.62 3.73
N GLU A 183 -7.46 -22.64 2.91
CA GLU A 183 -6.05 -22.31 2.66
C GLU A 183 -5.34 -21.90 3.96
N VAL A 184 -5.91 -20.97 4.73
CA VAL A 184 -5.32 -20.52 6.00
C VAL A 184 -5.16 -21.70 6.97
N ALA A 185 -6.18 -22.55 7.10
CA ALA A 185 -6.12 -23.74 7.94
C ALA A 185 -5.02 -24.73 7.48
N ALA A 186 -4.87 -24.94 6.17
CA ALA A 186 -3.87 -25.87 5.64
C ALA A 186 -2.42 -25.35 5.73
N ARG A 187 -2.20 -24.04 5.55
CA ARG A 187 -0.85 -23.45 5.45
C ARG A 187 -0.31 -22.93 6.78
N VAL A 188 -1.21 -22.46 7.65
CA VAL A 188 -0.90 -21.83 8.94
C VAL A 188 -1.39 -22.71 10.09
N GLY A 189 -2.59 -23.28 10.01
CA GLY A 189 -3.20 -24.05 11.10
C GLY A 189 -3.74 -23.14 12.21
N ALA A 190 -3.68 -23.60 13.47
CA ALA A 190 -4.20 -22.87 14.64
C ALA A 190 -3.16 -21.95 15.32
N ARG A 191 -1.89 -21.98 14.88
CA ARG A 191 -0.86 -21.09 15.44
C ARG A 191 -1.10 -19.63 15.01
N PRO A 192 -0.64 -18.64 15.79
CA PRO A 192 -0.64 -17.26 15.35
C PRO A 192 0.06 -17.09 13.99
N LEU A 193 -0.51 -16.23 13.14
CA LEU A 193 0.11 -15.84 11.88
C LEU A 193 1.46 -15.15 12.12
N GLN A 194 2.37 -15.34 11.16
CA GLN A 194 3.66 -14.69 11.08
C GLN A 194 3.77 -13.94 9.75
N ALA A 195 4.67 -12.95 9.67
CA ALA A 195 4.86 -12.16 8.46
C ALA A 195 5.16 -13.03 7.21
N ALA A 196 5.96 -14.07 7.38
CA ALA A 196 6.34 -15.00 6.31
C ALA A 196 5.16 -15.84 5.77
N ASP A 197 4.02 -15.89 6.48
CA ASP A 197 2.84 -16.62 6.01
C ASP A 197 2.13 -15.91 4.85
N ALA A 198 2.26 -14.58 4.73
CA ALA A 198 1.54 -13.81 3.70
C ALA A 198 1.83 -14.32 2.28
N GLY A 199 3.10 -14.61 1.96
CA GLY A 199 3.50 -15.15 0.65
C GLY A 199 3.06 -16.60 0.40
N ARG A 200 2.41 -17.25 1.36
CA ARG A 200 1.92 -18.63 1.28
C ARG A 200 0.38 -18.70 1.21
N LEU A 201 -0.29 -17.56 1.06
CA LEU A 201 -1.75 -17.41 1.06
C LEU A 201 -2.28 -16.80 -0.25
N PRO A 202 -2.02 -17.42 -1.42
CA PRO A 202 -2.44 -16.87 -2.71
C PRO A 202 -3.97 -16.72 -2.86
N TRP A 203 -4.78 -17.53 -2.17
CA TRP A 203 -6.23 -17.37 -2.21
C TRP A 203 -6.69 -16.15 -1.42
N VAL A 204 -6.12 -15.92 -0.23
CA VAL A 204 -6.39 -14.68 0.54
C VAL A 204 -5.94 -13.44 -0.24
N GLU A 205 -4.77 -13.53 -0.89
CA GLU A 205 -4.28 -12.46 -1.76
C GLU A 205 -5.24 -12.20 -2.94
N ALA A 206 -5.70 -13.26 -3.62
CA ALA A 206 -6.67 -13.15 -4.71
C ALA A 206 -7.99 -12.48 -4.29
N VAL A 207 -8.45 -12.74 -3.06
CA VAL A 207 -9.63 -12.05 -2.47
C VAL A 207 -9.38 -10.55 -2.34
N VAL A 208 -8.21 -10.15 -1.83
CA VAL A 208 -7.85 -8.74 -1.68
C VAL A 208 -7.73 -8.06 -3.04
N LEU A 209 -7.08 -8.71 -4.01
CA LEU A 209 -6.94 -8.20 -5.37
C LEU A 209 -8.31 -8.02 -6.05
N GLU A 210 -9.19 -9.02 -5.94
CA GLU A 210 -10.52 -8.94 -6.54
C GLU A 210 -11.41 -7.88 -5.86
N ALA A 211 -11.27 -7.73 -4.53
CA ALA A 211 -11.96 -6.67 -3.79
C ALA A 211 -11.47 -5.29 -4.23
N MET A 212 -10.18 -5.09 -4.50
CA MET A 212 -9.64 -3.83 -5.02
C MET A 212 -9.99 -3.59 -6.48
N ARG A 213 -10.12 -4.65 -7.31
CA ARG A 213 -10.60 -4.52 -8.69
C ARG A 213 -12.03 -3.98 -8.72
N LEU A 214 -12.90 -4.55 -7.89
CA LEU A 214 -14.28 -4.10 -7.82
C LEU A 214 -14.43 -2.82 -7.00
N SER A 215 -13.67 -2.62 -5.94
CA SER A 215 -13.88 -1.46 -5.07
C SER A 215 -12.57 -0.76 -4.75
N PRO A 216 -11.89 -0.17 -5.76
CA PRO A 216 -10.62 0.51 -5.56
C PRO A 216 -10.85 1.78 -4.74
N PRO A 217 -10.10 2.02 -3.63
CA PRO A 217 -10.23 3.25 -2.86
C PRO A 217 -10.04 4.50 -3.73
N ALA A 218 -9.03 4.49 -4.61
CA ALA A 218 -8.78 5.51 -5.62
C ALA A 218 -9.55 5.21 -6.91
N TYR A 219 -10.88 5.40 -6.88
CA TYR A 219 -11.78 5.08 -7.98
C TYR A 219 -11.76 6.08 -9.16
N LEU A 220 -11.17 7.26 -8.95
CA LEU A 220 -11.03 8.33 -9.93
C LEU A 220 -9.72 9.07 -9.66
N VAL A 221 -8.86 9.17 -10.68
CA VAL A 221 -7.56 9.86 -10.59
C VAL A 221 -7.45 10.92 -11.68
N GLY A 222 -7.00 12.12 -11.29
CA GLY A 222 -6.95 13.28 -12.19
C GLY A 222 -5.54 13.79 -12.48
N ARG A 223 -5.34 14.33 -13.68
CA ARG A 223 -4.15 15.09 -14.06
C ARG A 223 -4.58 16.36 -14.79
N CYS A 224 -3.92 17.47 -14.50
CA CYS A 224 -4.09 18.71 -15.24
C CYS A 224 -2.97 18.86 -16.27
N ALA A 225 -3.32 19.13 -17.52
CA ALA A 225 -2.35 19.42 -18.58
C ALA A 225 -1.57 20.68 -18.22
N ALA A 226 -0.27 20.54 -17.95
CA ALA A 226 0.60 21.65 -17.59
C ALA A 226 0.86 22.60 -18.77
N GLU A 227 0.79 22.06 -19.98
CA GLU A 227 0.91 22.72 -21.26
C GLU A 227 -0.08 22.11 -22.26
N ALA A 228 -0.25 22.75 -23.42
CA ALA A 228 -1.09 22.19 -24.47
C ALA A 228 -0.42 20.92 -25.03
N THR A 229 -1.17 19.82 -25.10
CA THR A 229 -0.62 18.51 -25.45
C THR A 229 -1.63 17.70 -26.29
N ASN A 230 -1.20 16.58 -26.84
CA ASN A 230 -2.08 15.65 -27.55
C ASN A 230 -2.12 14.30 -26.81
N LEU A 231 -3.32 13.80 -26.53
CA LEU A 231 -3.54 12.51 -25.87
C LEU A 231 -4.49 11.66 -26.71
N GLY A 232 -4.03 10.53 -27.25
CA GLY A 232 -4.89 9.59 -27.98
C GLY A 232 -5.63 10.20 -29.18
N GLY A 233 -5.01 11.16 -29.88
CA GLY A 233 -5.62 11.89 -30.99
C GLY A 233 -6.42 13.14 -30.59
N TYR A 234 -6.60 13.40 -29.29
CA TYR A 234 -7.27 14.59 -28.78
C TYR A 234 -6.28 15.70 -28.44
N HIS A 235 -6.54 16.92 -28.91
CA HIS A 235 -5.79 18.09 -28.47
C HIS A 235 -6.34 18.59 -27.13
N LEU A 236 -5.47 18.68 -26.13
CA LEU A 236 -5.77 19.13 -24.77
C LEU A 236 -5.11 20.49 -24.54
N PRO A 237 -5.88 21.57 -24.40
CA PRO A 237 -5.33 22.86 -23.97
C PRO A 237 -4.68 22.77 -22.58
N ARG A 238 -3.72 23.66 -22.31
CA ARG A 238 -3.19 23.88 -20.96
C ARG A 238 -4.33 24.14 -19.97
N GLY A 239 -4.27 23.53 -18.79
CA GLY A 239 -5.31 23.64 -17.76
C GLY A 239 -6.41 22.58 -17.88
N THR A 240 -6.43 21.78 -18.95
CA THR A 240 -7.43 20.70 -19.11
C THR A 240 -7.20 19.62 -18.07
N THR A 241 -8.24 19.28 -17.30
CA THR A 241 -8.20 18.15 -16.37
C THR A 241 -8.68 16.88 -17.05
N VAL A 242 -7.81 15.88 -17.09
CA VAL A 242 -8.12 14.52 -17.54
C VAL A 242 -8.35 13.65 -16.31
N LEU A 243 -9.48 12.92 -16.30
CA LEU A 243 -9.83 11.99 -15.25
C LEU A 243 -9.81 10.57 -15.81
N VAL A 244 -9.17 9.65 -15.10
CA VAL A 244 -9.17 8.21 -15.38
C VAL A 244 -9.89 7.52 -14.23
N SER A 245 -10.82 6.62 -14.53
CA SER A 245 -11.54 5.85 -13.50
C SER A 245 -11.06 4.41 -13.46
N PRO A 246 -10.19 4.04 -12.49
CA PRO A 246 -9.90 2.65 -12.19
C PRO A 246 -11.17 1.82 -11.99
N HIS A 247 -12.18 2.36 -11.30
CA HIS A 247 -13.43 1.63 -11.02
C HIS A 247 -14.19 1.20 -12.29
N LEU A 248 -14.24 2.04 -13.32
CA LEU A 248 -14.84 1.69 -14.61
C LEU A 248 -13.93 0.76 -15.42
N LEU A 249 -12.65 1.09 -15.52
CA LEU A 249 -11.68 0.30 -16.28
C LEU A 249 -11.58 -1.15 -15.76
N HIS A 250 -11.65 -1.32 -14.44
CA HIS A 250 -11.57 -2.62 -13.79
C HIS A 250 -12.83 -3.47 -13.99
N ARG A 251 -13.92 -2.87 -14.48
CA ARG A 251 -15.20 -3.54 -14.78
C ARG A 251 -15.50 -3.60 -16.27
N ASP A 252 -14.59 -3.15 -17.11
CA ASP A 252 -14.80 -3.15 -18.55
C ASP A 252 -14.79 -4.60 -19.08
N PRO A 253 -15.90 -5.10 -19.67
CA PRO A 253 -15.94 -6.44 -20.23
C PRO A 253 -14.94 -6.66 -21.37
N GLN A 254 -14.45 -5.60 -22.02
CA GLN A 254 -13.41 -5.70 -23.05
C GLN A 254 -12.09 -6.22 -22.48
N HIS A 255 -11.79 -5.92 -21.21
CA HIS A 255 -10.57 -6.37 -20.53
C HIS A 255 -10.83 -7.57 -19.62
N TRP A 256 -11.98 -7.60 -18.95
CA TRP A 256 -12.25 -8.56 -17.87
C TRP A 256 -13.26 -9.65 -18.25
N GLY A 257 -13.80 -9.63 -19.46
CA GLY A 257 -14.77 -10.60 -19.94
C GLY A 257 -16.21 -10.30 -19.48
N PRO A 258 -17.18 -11.15 -19.87
CA PRO A 258 -18.60 -10.93 -19.56
C PRO A 258 -18.92 -10.97 -18.06
N ASP A 259 -18.06 -11.60 -17.26
CA ASP A 259 -18.17 -11.68 -15.79
C ASP A 259 -17.45 -10.52 -15.07
N ALA A 260 -17.09 -9.43 -15.76
CA ALA A 260 -16.33 -8.32 -15.20
C ALA A 260 -16.96 -7.71 -13.93
N ALA A 261 -18.27 -7.76 -13.77
CA ALA A 261 -18.94 -7.26 -12.57
C ALA A 261 -18.97 -8.26 -11.40
N ALA A 262 -18.66 -9.54 -11.63
CA ALA A 262 -18.71 -10.59 -10.62
C ALA A 262 -17.45 -10.60 -9.75
N PHE A 263 -17.63 -10.89 -8.46
CA PHE A 263 -16.52 -11.16 -7.54
C PHE A 263 -16.05 -12.59 -7.73
N ARG A 264 -14.90 -12.77 -8.40
CA ARG A 264 -14.33 -14.09 -8.71
C ARG A 264 -12.81 -14.08 -8.46
N PRO A 265 -12.36 -14.35 -7.23
CA PRO A 265 -10.94 -14.41 -6.88
C PRO A 265 -10.13 -15.39 -7.74
N GLU A 266 -10.76 -16.46 -8.23
CA GLU A 266 -10.16 -17.51 -9.06
C GLU A 266 -9.37 -16.96 -10.25
N ARG A 267 -9.83 -15.83 -10.83
CA ARG A 267 -9.18 -15.21 -11.99
C ARG A 267 -7.72 -14.87 -11.74
N TRP A 268 -7.37 -14.51 -10.50
CA TRP A 268 -6.00 -14.15 -10.13
C TRP A 268 -5.09 -15.37 -10.06
N LEU A 269 -5.63 -16.51 -9.65
CA LEU A 269 -4.91 -17.77 -9.57
C LEU A 269 -4.70 -18.37 -10.96
N GLU A 270 -5.68 -18.21 -11.84
CA GLU A 270 -5.57 -18.58 -13.25
C GLU A 270 -4.50 -17.75 -13.95
N LEU A 271 -4.50 -16.43 -13.74
CA LEU A 271 -3.47 -15.52 -14.26
C LEU A 271 -2.07 -15.91 -13.75
N GLN A 272 -1.94 -16.19 -12.46
CA GLN A 272 -0.65 -16.61 -11.88
C GLN A 272 -0.16 -17.93 -12.49
N ARG A 273 -1.05 -18.92 -12.68
CA ARG A 273 -0.69 -20.19 -13.34
C ARG A 273 -0.27 -19.96 -14.80
N ALA A 274 -1.02 -19.16 -15.55
CA ALA A 274 -0.70 -18.85 -16.94
C ALA A 274 0.66 -18.16 -17.09
N GLN A 275 1.02 -17.25 -16.18
CA GLN A 275 2.34 -16.60 -16.17
C GLN A 275 3.47 -17.60 -15.91
N LEU A 276 3.28 -18.53 -14.96
CA LEU A 276 4.25 -19.59 -14.66
C LEU A 276 4.42 -20.54 -15.85
N GLU A 277 3.34 -20.90 -16.54
CA GLU A 277 3.34 -21.77 -17.73
C GLU A 277 4.02 -21.11 -18.94
N GLN A 278 3.91 -19.79 -19.07
CA GLN A 278 4.52 -19.01 -20.17
C GLN A 278 6.01 -18.70 -19.96
N GLY A 279 6.62 -19.22 -18.90
CA GLY A 279 8.05 -19.01 -18.62
C GLY A 279 8.41 -17.55 -18.31
N GLN A 280 7.42 -16.70 -18.02
CA GLN A 280 7.69 -15.40 -17.42
C GLN A 280 8.10 -15.66 -15.98
N PRO A 281 9.34 -15.33 -15.57
CA PRO A 281 9.83 -15.72 -14.27
C PRO A 281 9.08 -14.97 -13.17
N GLY A 282 8.10 -15.63 -12.54
CA GLY A 282 7.86 -15.44 -11.12
C GLY A 282 9.11 -15.90 -10.40
N THR A 283 9.99 -14.97 -10.03
CA THR A 283 11.34 -15.26 -9.52
C THR A 283 11.31 -16.05 -8.21
N GLN A 284 11.27 -17.38 -8.33
CA GLN A 284 11.82 -18.33 -7.37
C GLN A 284 12.93 -19.10 -8.07
N GLN A 285 14.18 -18.68 -7.89
CA GLN A 285 15.32 -19.58 -8.07
C GLN A 285 16.34 -19.37 -6.95
N GLY A 286 16.28 -20.27 -5.99
CA GLY A 286 17.39 -20.79 -5.18
C GLY A 286 16.89 -22.14 -4.66
N VAL A 287 17.60 -23.27 -4.70
CA VAL A 287 19.00 -23.61 -4.95
C VAL A 287 19.02 -25.10 -5.36
N GLY A 288 19.98 -25.54 -6.17
CA GLY A 288 20.46 -26.93 -6.13
C GLY A 288 20.50 -27.67 -7.47
N GLY A 289 21.61 -27.51 -8.20
CA GLY A 289 21.92 -28.35 -9.35
C GLY A 289 23.34 -28.09 -9.83
N SER A 290 24.30 -28.86 -9.34
CA SER A 290 25.67 -28.90 -9.84
C SER A 290 25.65 -29.29 -11.32
N GLN A 291 25.85 -28.35 -12.23
CA GLN A 291 26.24 -28.65 -13.61
C GLN A 291 27.36 -27.70 -14.02
N GLN A 292 28.52 -28.31 -14.32
CA GLN A 292 29.68 -27.68 -14.91
C GLN A 292 29.30 -26.93 -16.19
N PRO A 293 29.89 -25.76 -16.48
CA PRO A 293 29.72 -25.13 -17.78
C PRO A 293 30.44 -25.97 -18.86
N PRO A 294 29.83 -26.19 -20.04
CA PRO A 294 30.55 -26.80 -21.15
C PRO A 294 31.59 -25.83 -21.69
N ALA A 295 32.77 -26.39 -21.96
CA ALA A 295 33.90 -25.72 -22.56
C ALA A 295 33.68 -25.45 -24.05
N GLY A 296 34.19 -24.29 -24.53
CA GLY A 296 34.66 -24.14 -25.90
C GLY A 296 34.08 -22.97 -26.68
N CYS A 297 34.83 -21.87 -26.78
CA CYS A 297 35.47 -21.40 -28.03
C CYS A 297 36.09 -19.99 -27.88
N PRO A 298 37.04 -19.59 -28.75
CA PRO A 298 38.29 -18.96 -28.31
C PRO A 298 38.44 -17.46 -28.67
N HIS A 299 39.42 -16.84 -28.00
CA HIS A 299 40.27 -15.70 -28.38
C HIS A 299 39.67 -14.50 -29.13
N ALA A 300 39.76 -13.32 -28.49
CA ALA A 300 40.66 -12.26 -28.96
C ALA A 300 41.00 -11.30 -27.81
N ALA A 301 42.28 -10.99 -27.68
CA ALA A 301 42.89 -10.15 -26.66
C ALA A 301 42.85 -8.66 -27.04
N ALA A 302 42.85 -7.75 -26.04
CA ALA A 302 43.97 -6.82 -25.78
C ALA A 302 43.61 -5.69 -24.78
N ALA A 303 44.47 -5.55 -23.77
CA ALA A 303 44.97 -4.33 -23.07
C ALA A 303 43.98 -3.26 -22.55
N GLY A 304 44.12 -2.68 -21.34
CA GLY A 304 45.14 -2.77 -20.29
C GLY A 304 44.95 -1.65 -19.24
N ASN A 305 45.62 -1.82 -18.09
CA ASN A 305 45.88 -0.87 -16.97
C ASN A 305 44.67 -0.37 -16.14
N GLY A 306 44.70 -0.32 -14.80
CA GLY A 306 45.72 -0.58 -13.79
C GLY A 306 45.37 0.14 -12.47
N GLY A 307 45.76 -0.42 -11.32
CA GLY A 307 45.84 0.23 -9.99
C GLY A 307 44.60 0.03 -9.09
N SER A 308 44.56 -0.83 -8.06
CA SER A 308 45.37 -1.04 -6.84
C SER A 308 44.78 -0.35 -5.59
N GLY A 309 44.49 -1.16 -4.56
CA GLY A 309 44.18 -0.79 -3.17
C GLY A 309 42.77 -1.25 -2.76
N GLY A 310 42.51 -2.24 -1.92
CA GLY A 310 43.29 -2.84 -0.83
C GLY A 310 42.65 -2.43 0.51
N GLY A 311 41.78 -3.27 1.08
CA GLY A 311 41.21 -3.00 2.42
C GLY A 311 40.01 -3.86 2.86
N GLY A 312 40.29 -5.06 3.36
CA GLY A 312 39.61 -5.75 4.47
C GLY A 312 38.08 -5.74 4.56
N GLY A 313 37.45 -6.78 4.02
CA GLY A 313 36.07 -7.15 4.37
C GLY A 313 36.01 -7.80 5.75
N VAL A 314 35.20 -7.22 6.65
CA VAL A 314 34.67 -7.91 7.83
C VAL A 314 33.27 -8.40 7.49
N SER A 315 33.15 -9.71 7.41
CA SER A 315 31.93 -10.48 7.30
C SER A 315 31.05 -10.29 8.54
N GLY A 316 29.90 -9.65 8.36
CA GLY A 316 28.78 -9.64 9.31
C GLY A 316 27.53 -10.14 8.59
N GLY A 317 27.37 -11.47 8.52
CA GLY A 317 26.21 -12.11 7.93
C GLY A 317 24.97 -11.88 8.79
N GLY A 318 24.00 -11.16 8.23
CA GLY A 318 22.62 -11.14 8.67
C GLY A 318 21.74 -11.53 7.49
N GLU A 319 21.50 -12.83 7.33
CA GLU A 319 20.54 -13.37 6.37
C GLU A 319 19.13 -12.90 6.74
N LEU A 320 18.65 -11.84 6.09
CA LEU A 320 17.23 -11.53 6.01
C LEU A 320 16.65 -12.35 4.86
N GLY A 321 16.06 -13.50 5.21
CA GLY A 321 15.38 -14.40 4.29
C GLY A 321 14.37 -13.66 3.43
N GLY A 322 14.63 -13.61 2.13
CA GLY A 322 13.74 -13.04 1.12
C GLY A 322 12.47 -13.86 0.98
N SER A 323 11.41 -13.44 1.67
CA SER A 323 10.03 -13.86 1.41
C SER A 323 9.32 -12.74 0.65
N GLY A 324 9.67 -12.55 -0.62
CA GLY A 324 9.01 -11.57 -1.47
C GLY A 324 7.65 -12.07 -1.94
N MET A 325 6.57 -11.36 -1.60
CA MET A 325 5.28 -11.50 -2.28
C MET A 325 5.46 -11.18 -3.78
N ALA A 326 4.96 -12.04 -4.66
CA ALA A 326 5.02 -11.85 -6.09
C ALA A 326 3.89 -10.91 -6.52
N PHE A 327 4.07 -9.60 -6.31
CA PHE A 327 3.15 -8.60 -6.85
C PHE A 327 3.19 -8.67 -8.39
N LEU A 328 2.02 -8.96 -8.96
CA LEU A 328 1.80 -9.24 -10.38
C LEU A 328 2.48 -8.19 -11.26
N THR A 329 3.51 -8.60 -11.98
CA THR A 329 4.18 -7.77 -12.97
C THR A 329 3.28 -7.69 -14.21
N GLY A 330 2.92 -6.48 -14.65
CA GLY A 330 2.00 -6.28 -15.79
C GLY A 330 0.52 -6.38 -15.38
N MET A 331 0.11 -5.45 -14.52
CA MET A 331 -1.14 -5.45 -13.76
C MET A 331 -2.42 -5.73 -14.59
N GLY A 332 -2.85 -6.99 -14.60
CA GLY A 332 -4.12 -7.44 -15.17
C GLY A 332 -4.14 -7.51 -16.71
N PRO A 333 -5.24 -8.02 -17.31
CA PRO A 333 -5.36 -8.15 -18.75
C PRO A 333 -5.12 -6.80 -19.44
N HIS A 334 -4.12 -6.77 -20.33
CA HIS A 334 -3.71 -5.56 -21.08
C HIS A 334 -3.31 -4.35 -20.21
N GLY A 335 -2.89 -4.55 -18.95
CA GLY A 335 -2.53 -3.46 -18.05
C GLY A 335 -3.73 -2.70 -17.46
N ALA A 336 -4.94 -3.26 -17.57
CA ALA A 336 -6.17 -2.60 -17.13
C ALA A 336 -6.36 -2.58 -15.60
N TYR A 337 -5.58 -3.34 -14.83
CA TYR A 337 -5.64 -3.33 -13.38
C TYR A 337 -4.72 -2.23 -12.82
N ILE A 338 -5.29 -1.21 -12.21
CA ILE A 338 -4.58 -0.03 -11.70
C ILE A 338 -5.16 0.49 -10.36
N PRO A 339 -5.41 -0.38 -9.36
CA PRO A 339 -6.02 0.04 -8.10
C PRO A 339 -5.13 1.00 -7.30
N PHE A 340 -3.84 1.02 -7.62
CA PHE A 340 -2.81 1.85 -7.03
C PHE A 340 -2.33 2.99 -7.94
N GLY A 341 -3.00 3.18 -9.08
CA GLY A 341 -2.52 4.03 -10.16
C GLY A 341 -1.47 3.31 -11.01
N ALA A 342 -0.71 4.09 -11.79
CA ALA A 342 0.37 3.61 -12.65
C ALA A 342 1.38 4.73 -12.94
N GLY A 343 2.55 4.35 -13.48
CA GLY A 343 3.60 5.29 -13.89
C GLY A 343 4.27 6.01 -12.71
N GLN A 344 4.76 7.24 -12.94
CA GLN A 344 5.53 8.02 -11.96
C GLN A 344 4.77 8.39 -10.67
N ARG A 345 3.46 8.16 -10.62
CA ARG A 345 2.61 8.44 -9.45
C ARG A 345 1.91 7.17 -8.96
N ASN A 346 2.51 6.00 -9.20
CA ASN A 346 2.08 4.75 -8.59
C ASN A 346 2.20 4.83 -7.05
N CYS A 347 1.29 4.19 -6.34
CA CYS A 347 1.31 4.18 -4.88
C CYS A 347 2.56 3.47 -4.36
N ILE A 348 3.33 4.16 -3.51
CA ILE A 348 4.53 3.60 -2.86
C ILE A 348 4.21 2.47 -1.87
N GLY A 349 2.97 2.41 -1.38
CA GLY A 349 2.49 1.35 -0.47
C GLY A 349 2.36 -0.04 -1.09
N THR A 350 2.52 -0.15 -2.41
CA THR A 350 2.52 -1.43 -3.16
C THR A 350 3.87 -2.14 -3.16
N GLY A 351 4.94 -1.44 -2.79
CA GLY A 351 6.31 -1.97 -2.86
C GLY A 351 6.94 -2.03 -4.23
N GLU A 352 6.24 -1.68 -5.31
CA GLU A 352 6.85 -1.63 -6.65
C GLU A 352 7.82 -0.47 -6.81
N ALA A 353 7.66 0.61 -6.03
CA ALA A 353 8.52 1.79 -6.06
C ALA A 353 10.00 1.50 -5.69
N LEU A 354 10.31 0.28 -5.25
CA LEU A 354 11.67 -0.16 -4.90
C LEU A 354 12.40 -0.90 -6.03
N ARG A 355 11.77 -1.12 -7.19
CA ARG A 355 12.48 -1.64 -8.39
C ARG A 355 12.71 -0.47 -9.35
N GLY A 356 13.89 0.13 -9.27
CA GLY A 356 14.35 1.18 -10.17
C GLY A 356 14.57 0.71 -11.61
N GLU A 357 13.53 0.19 -12.26
CA GLU A 357 13.49 0.02 -13.70
C GLU A 357 12.59 1.12 -14.26
N CYS A 358 13.24 2.17 -14.77
CA CYS A 358 12.62 3.03 -15.77
C CYS A 358 12.07 2.13 -16.88
N PHE A 359 10.75 1.95 -16.93
CA PHE A 359 10.08 1.40 -18.11
C PHE A 359 10.23 2.42 -19.25
N ALA A 360 11.38 2.38 -19.92
CA ALA A 360 11.49 2.82 -21.30
C ALA A 360 10.72 1.79 -22.13
N LEU A 361 9.51 2.16 -22.55
CA LEU A 361 8.82 1.44 -23.62
C LEU A 361 9.64 1.61 -24.92
N ALA A 362 10.58 0.70 -25.14
CA ALA A 362 11.32 0.56 -26.38
C ALA A 362 11.01 -0.81 -27.01
N GLY A 363 10.23 -0.78 -28.10
CA GLY A 363 10.09 -1.86 -29.10
C GLY A 363 9.32 -3.09 -28.62
N THR A 364 8.12 -3.39 -29.12
CA THR A 364 7.97 -3.97 -30.46
C THR A 364 6.61 -3.62 -31.08
N ALA A 365 6.62 -2.64 -31.98
CA ALA A 365 5.69 -2.58 -33.10
C ALA A 365 6.47 -2.03 -34.30
N PRO A 366 6.73 -2.81 -35.36
CA PRO A 366 7.26 -2.25 -36.59
C PRO A 366 6.18 -1.34 -37.17
N HIS A 367 6.58 -0.18 -37.71
CA HIS A 367 5.74 0.85 -38.35
C HIS A 367 5.24 2.00 -37.45
N LEU A 368 6.15 2.78 -36.87
CA LEU A 368 6.01 4.24 -36.76
C LEU A 368 7.38 4.86 -36.47
N LYS A 369 7.96 5.58 -37.44
CA LYS A 369 9.18 6.39 -37.21
C LYS A 369 8.80 7.57 -36.31
N PRO A 370 9.55 7.85 -35.22
CA PRO A 370 9.39 9.10 -34.49
C PRO A 370 10.01 10.22 -35.33
N ALA A 371 9.20 11.21 -35.68
CA ALA A 371 9.69 12.47 -36.20
C ALA A 371 9.78 13.49 -35.05
N VAL A 372 10.93 14.15 -35.01
CA VAL A 372 11.24 15.37 -34.25
C VAL A 372 11.63 15.17 -32.78
N GLY A 373 12.86 15.55 -32.49
CA GLY A 373 13.49 15.49 -31.18
C GLY A 373 12.83 16.39 -30.15
N LEU A 374 12.63 15.82 -28.96
CA LEU A 374 12.35 16.54 -27.73
C LEU A 374 13.37 16.03 -26.73
N GLU A 375 14.29 16.89 -26.32
CA GLU A 375 15.11 16.66 -25.14
C GLU A 375 14.22 16.61 -23.89
N PRO A 376 14.58 15.84 -22.85
CA PRO A 376 13.83 15.80 -21.61
C PRO A 376 13.90 17.17 -20.93
N LEU A 377 12.74 17.81 -20.75
CA LEU A 377 12.63 19.04 -19.95
C LEU A 377 12.88 18.71 -18.47
N THR A 378 14.11 18.93 -18.02
CA THR A 378 14.48 18.99 -16.60
C THR A 378 13.98 20.31 -16.01
N HIS A 379 12.76 20.33 -15.49
CA HIS A 379 12.30 21.44 -14.65
C HIS A 379 11.54 20.93 -13.42
N THR A 380 12.31 20.56 -12.41
CA THR A 380 11.97 20.73 -10.99
C THR A 380 13.27 20.85 -10.20
N ASP A 381 13.63 22.07 -9.78
CA ASP A 381 14.65 22.36 -8.75
C ASP A 381 14.13 21.96 -7.35
N GLN A 382 13.64 20.73 -7.21
CA GLN A 382 13.42 20.11 -5.90
C GLN A 382 14.38 18.93 -5.81
N PRO A 383 15.22 18.84 -4.75
CA PRO A 383 16.00 17.63 -4.53
C PRO A 383 15.03 16.47 -4.42
N LEU A 384 15.11 15.54 -5.38
CA LEU A 384 14.41 14.26 -5.32
C LEU A 384 14.95 13.53 -4.10
N LEU A 385 14.16 13.51 -3.03
CA LEU A 385 14.44 12.70 -1.85
C LEU A 385 14.60 11.24 -2.27
N PRO A 386 15.52 10.47 -1.65
CA PRO A 386 15.65 9.05 -1.93
C PRO A 386 14.30 8.34 -1.67
N PRO A 387 13.93 7.33 -2.48
CA PRO A 387 12.67 6.63 -2.30
C PRO A 387 12.60 6.05 -0.89
N LEU A 388 11.68 6.61 -0.09
CA LEU A 388 11.46 6.18 1.28
C LEU A 388 11.05 4.70 1.26
N ALA A 389 11.89 3.85 1.87
CA ALA A 389 11.67 2.42 1.91
C ALA A 389 10.58 2.06 2.93
N LEU A 390 9.31 2.29 2.56
CA LEU A 390 8.22 1.49 3.12
C LEU A 390 8.50 0.01 2.79
N PRO A 391 8.24 -0.93 3.72
CA PRO A 391 8.35 -2.35 3.39
C PRO A 391 7.53 -2.63 2.14
N ALA A 392 8.14 -3.30 1.16
CA ALA A 392 7.49 -3.56 -0.12
C ALA A 392 6.10 -4.21 0.11
N GLY A 393 5.05 -3.60 -0.43
CA GLY A 393 3.70 -4.13 -0.35
C GLY A 393 2.98 -3.87 0.96
N PHE A 394 3.35 -2.86 1.76
CA PHE A 394 2.72 -2.55 3.06
C PHE A 394 1.19 -2.72 3.05
N ALA A 395 0.48 -2.09 2.11
CA ALA A 395 -0.98 -2.13 2.07
C ALA A 395 -1.53 -3.53 1.76
N MET A 396 -0.88 -4.24 0.84
CA MET A 396 -1.26 -5.62 0.49
C MET A 396 -0.93 -6.61 1.60
N LEU A 397 0.24 -6.48 2.20
CA LEU A 397 0.67 -7.28 3.34
C LEU A 397 -0.27 -7.10 4.52
N GLU A 398 -0.64 -5.85 4.83
CA GLU A 398 -1.65 -5.53 5.85
C GLU A 398 -2.98 -6.22 5.54
N ALA A 399 -3.50 -6.01 4.33
CA ALA A 399 -4.77 -6.59 3.92
C ALA A 399 -4.78 -8.12 4.01
N VAL A 400 -3.74 -8.79 3.50
CA VAL A 400 -3.62 -10.25 3.53
C VAL A 400 -3.51 -10.76 4.97
N LEU A 401 -2.64 -10.18 5.80
CA LEU A 401 -2.45 -10.63 7.18
C LEU A 401 -3.71 -10.41 8.03
N VAL A 402 -4.39 -9.28 7.88
CA VAL A 402 -5.62 -8.97 8.63
C VAL A 402 -6.75 -9.91 8.20
N VAL A 403 -7.00 -10.05 6.89
CA VAL A 403 -8.05 -10.93 6.37
C VAL A 403 -7.79 -12.39 6.77
N ALA A 404 -6.55 -12.87 6.63
CA ALA A 404 -6.19 -14.22 7.05
C ALA A 404 -6.36 -14.44 8.56
N SER A 405 -6.01 -13.44 9.39
CA SER A 405 -6.22 -13.49 10.85
C SER A 405 -7.69 -13.58 11.24
N ILE A 406 -8.57 -12.92 10.48
CA ILE A 406 -10.02 -13.00 10.63
C ILE A 406 -10.50 -14.39 10.21
N LEU A 407 -10.14 -14.85 9.01
CA LEU A 407 -10.56 -16.14 8.46
C LEU A 407 -10.10 -17.35 9.28
N GLN A 408 -8.97 -17.22 10.00
CA GLN A 408 -8.49 -18.24 10.92
C GLN A 408 -9.43 -18.45 12.11
N GLN A 409 -10.12 -17.39 12.56
CA GLN A 409 -10.88 -17.40 13.82
C GLN A 409 -12.38 -17.26 13.64
N TYR A 410 -12.82 -16.67 12.54
CA TYR A 410 -14.20 -16.29 12.31
C TYR A 410 -14.66 -16.64 10.88
N ARG A 411 -15.94 -16.97 10.79
CA ARG A 411 -16.74 -16.92 9.57
C ARG A 411 -17.59 -15.66 9.63
N LEU A 412 -17.66 -14.96 8.52
CA LEU A 412 -18.43 -13.72 8.35
C LEU A 412 -19.75 -14.04 7.64
N GLU A 413 -20.86 -13.57 8.20
CA GLU A 413 -22.19 -13.75 7.65
C GLU A 413 -22.85 -12.39 7.44
N PRO A 414 -23.56 -12.17 6.32
CA PRO A 414 -24.39 -10.99 6.17
C PRO A 414 -25.54 -11.05 7.18
N LEU A 415 -26.00 -9.89 7.64
CA LEU A 415 -27.20 -9.84 8.47
C LEU A 415 -28.41 -10.32 7.65
N PRO A 416 -29.32 -11.12 8.23
CA PRO A 416 -30.51 -11.58 7.52
C PRO A 416 -31.30 -10.42 6.91
N GLY A 417 -31.51 -10.46 5.58
CA GLY A 417 -32.24 -9.43 4.85
C GLY A 417 -31.50 -8.10 4.63
N ALA A 418 -30.24 -7.98 5.09
CA ALA A 418 -29.44 -6.79 4.80
C ALA A 418 -28.91 -6.82 3.36
N PRO A 419 -28.97 -5.70 2.63
CA PRO A 419 -28.37 -5.61 1.30
C PRO A 419 -26.84 -5.59 1.39
N PHE A 420 -26.18 -5.84 0.25
CA PHE A 420 -24.75 -5.60 0.11
C PHE A 420 -24.43 -4.13 0.46
N PRO A 421 -23.31 -3.83 1.14
CA PRO A 421 -22.95 -2.46 1.51
C PRO A 421 -22.96 -1.49 0.33
N ALA A 422 -23.68 -0.37 0.49
CA ALA A 422 -23.66 0.70 -0.49
C ALA A 422 -22.29 1.39 -0.53
N ALA A 423 -21.88 1.82 -1.72
CA ALA A 423 -20.68 2.62 -1.90
C ALA A 423 -21.01 4.12 -1.74
N ARG A 424 -20.17 4.83 -1.00
CA ARG A 424 -20.19 6.28 -0.82
C ARG A 424 -19.02 6.90 -1.59
N PRO A 425 -19.24 7.43 -2.80
CA PRO A 425 -18.19 8.13 -3.53
C PRO A 425 -17.91 9.48 -2.85
N GLN A 426 -16.71 9.62 -2.29
CA GLN A 426 -16.17 10.89 -1.80
C GLN A 426 -14.80 11.11 -2.47
N ILE A 427 -13.79 11.60 -1.74
CA ILE A 427 -12.40 11.57 -2.20
C ILE A 427 -11.95 10.12 -2.48
N THR A 428 -12.45 9.16 -1.69
CA THR A 428 -12.24 7.72 -1.86
C THR A 428 -13.58 6.97 -2.00
N LEU A 429 -13.54 5.78 -2.61
CA LEU A 429 -14.71 4.90 -2.75
C LEU A 429 -14.84 3.99 -1.52
N ARG A 430 -15.53 4.50 -0.51
CA ARG A 430 -15.71 3.82 0.77
C ARG A 430 -17.06 3.10 0.87
N PRO A 431 -17.19 2.03 1.66
CA PRO A 431 -18.49 1.52 2.04
C PRO A 431 -19.17 2.45 3.04
N ASP A 432 -20.50 2.48 3.04
CA ASP A 432 -21.30 3.21 4.04
C ASP A 432 -21.08 2.66 5.45
N SER A 433 -21.21 1.35 5.57
CA SER A 433 -21.00 0.53 6.78
C SER A 433 -20.88 -0.93 6.34
N VAL A 434 -20.11 -1.74 7.05
CA VAL A 434 -19.98 -3.17 6.75
C VAL A 434 -20.43 -3.96 7.98
N ARG A 435 -21.74 -4.02 8.18
CA ARG A 435 -22.36 -4.69 9.32
C ARG A 435 -22.52 -6.19 9.05
N LEU A 436 -21.75 -7.00 9.75
CA LEU A 436 -21.73 -8.46 9.58
C LEU A 436 -21.90 -9.17 10.92
N LEU A 437 -22.49 -10.36 10.86
CA LEU A 437 -22.56 -11.30 11.97
C LEU A 437 -21.28 -12.14 12.01
N LEU A 438 -20.69 -12.22 13.20
CA LEU A 438 -19.47 -12.98 13.45
C LEU A 438 -19.81 -14.37 13.96
N ARG A 439 -19.28 -15.42 13.33
CA ARG A 439 -19.36 -16.81 13.80
C ARG A 439 -17.96 -17.33 14.10
N ARG A 440 -17.67 -17.74 15.32
CA ARG A 440 -16.36 -18.31 15.66
C ARG A 440 -16.19 -19.68 15.00
N ARG A 441 -14.99 -19.96 14.49
CA ARG A 441 -14.63 -21.25 13.88
C ARG A 441 -14.14 -22.27 14.90
#